data_AF-A0A257PET8-F1
#
_entry.id   AF-A0A257PET8-F1
#
_cell.length_a   1.000
_cell.length_b   1.000
_cell.length_c   1.000
_cell.angle_alpha   90.00
_cell.angle_beta   90.00
_cell.angle_gamma   90.00
#
_symmetry.space_group_name_H-M   'P 1'
#
loop_
_entity.id
_entity.type
_entity.pdbx_description
1 polymer ?
#
loop_
_entity_poly.entity_id
_entity_poly.type
_entity_poly.pdbx_seq_one_letter_code
_entity_poly.pdbx_strand_id
1 'polypeptide(L)'
;MHPDRLLVSRWHAAAFAAIMPLLGACTGAVQQAQMQHAQDNLNRFLAATQQAVSCRVTAAQSPRFEILNRRMPLTDVGAATLPQMIAPGYASSAEVSALDEWLRVVNTCRGQLLQATTNTLPSFVPIIEASRDNDDAAFVGLARHKHTWGETIMRLKDNRTRFRAALIARADQAGADLSTLQQQQLDRRATVLSSVIRILP
;
A
#
# COMPACT_ATOMS: atom_id res chain seq x y z
N MET A 1 59.70 53.26 -63.89
CA MET A 1 59.01 52.12 -64.49
C MET A 1 57.94 51.65 -63.53
N HIS A 2 56.68 52.01 -63.86
CA HIS A 2 55.41 51.25 -63.79
C HIS A 2 55.11 50.17 -62.73
N PRO A 3 53.81 49.96 -62.42
CA PRO A 3 53.19 50.28 -61.14
C PRO A 3 52.37 49.07 -60.61
N ASP A 4 51.18 49.34 -60.04
CA ASP A 4 50.06 48.41 -59.75
C ASP A 4 50.03 47.79 -58.34
N ARG A 5 49.21 48.31 -57.44
CA ARG A 5 47.74 48.11 -57.28
C ARG A 5 47.40 46.69 -56.85
N LEU A 6 46.67 46.58 -55.73
CA LEU A 6 45.44 45.78 -55.49
C LEU A 6 45.05 46.04 -54.01
N LEU A 7 44.14 46.97 -53.71
CA LEU A 7 42.67 46.82 -53.68
C LEU A 7 42.15 45.64 -52.84
N VAL A 8 41.50 46.01 -51.73
CA VAL A 8 40.17 45.55 -51.29
C VAL A 8 39.98 44.05 -51.05
N SER A 9 39.84 43.70 -49.77
CA SER A 9 38.80 42.76 -49.36
C SER A 9 38.35 43.10 -47.94
N ARG A 10 37.22 43.79 -47.90
CA ARG A 10 36.44 44.14 -46.72
C ARG A 10 35.21 43.22 -46.81
N TRP A 11 34.72 42.73 -45.66
CA TRP A 11 33.51 41.89 -45.51
C TRP A 11 33.76 40.44 -46.02
N HIS A 12 33.54 39.36 -45.26
CA HIS A 12 32.25 38.88 -44.78
C HIS A 12 32.43 37.85 -43.64
N ALA A 13 31.31 37.55 -42.98
CA ALA A 13 31.05 36.42 -42.08
C ALA A 13 31.11 36.71 -40.57
N ALA A 14 30.32 37.69 -40.14
CA ALA A 14 29.45 37.46 -38.99
C ALA A 14 28.34 36.48 -39.42
N ALA A 15 28.27 35.30 -38.81
CA ALA A 15 27.05 34.49 -38.58
C ALA A 15 27.40 33.04 -38.16
N PHE A 16 27.85 32.84 -36.92
CA PHE A 16 27.80 31.54 -36.24
C PHE A 16 27.26 31.75 -34.83
N ALA A 17 25.98 32.11 -34.72
CA ALA A 17 25.33 32.24 -33.42
C ALA A 17 23.81 32.05 -33.55
N ALA A 18 23.34 30.89 -34.03
CA ALA A 18 21.91 30.57 -33.99
C ALA A 18 21.60 29.08 -34.22
N ILE A 19 22.24 28.13 -33.54
CA ILE A 19 21.71 26.75 -33.46
C ILE A 19 22.00 26.19 -32.08
N MET A 20 21.17 26.49 -31.08
CA MET A 20 20.93 25.65 -29.88
C MET A 20 19.95 26.37 -28.94
N PRO A 21 18.63 26.16 -29.09
CA PRO A 21 17.85 25.81 -27.90
C PRO A 21 16.71 24.85 -28.26
N LEU A 22 17.01 23.61 -28.62
CA LEU A 22 15.97 22.57 -28.78
C LEU A 22 16.17 21.34 -27.88
N LEU A 23 17.19 21.33 -27.03
CA LEU A 23 17.48 20.20 -26.13
C LEU A 23 16.87 20.34 -24.72
N GLY A 24 16.19 21.46 -24.41
CA GLY A 24 15.61 21.70 -23.08
C GLY A 24 14.16 21.21 -22.88
N ALA A 25 13.45 20.81 -23.94
CA ALA A 25 12.02 20.47 -23.88
C ALA A 25 11.73 18.97 -23.63
N CYS A 26 12.73 18.08 -23.74
CA CYS A 26 12.50 16.64 -23.63
C CYS A 26 12.49 16.12 -22.18
N THR A 27 13.04 16.85 -21.20
CA THR A 27 13.08 16.41 -19.80
C THR A 27 11.72 16.56 -19.10
N GLY A 28 10.95 17.59 -19.44
CA GLY A 28 9.62 17.84 -18.86
C GLY A 28 8.57 16.77 -19.22
N ALA A 29 8.56 16.30 -20.48
CA ALA A 29 7.60 15.29 -20.93
C ALA A 29 7.82 13.91 -20.28
N VAL A 30 9.08 13.50 -20.08
CA VAL A 30 9.43 12.24 -19.41
C VAL A 30 9.04 12.28 -17.95
N GLN A 31 9.31 13.39 -17.27
CA GLN A 31 8.96 13.56 -15.86
C GLN A 31 7.43 13.60 -15.65
N GLN A 32 6.69 14.22 -16.57
CA GLN A 32 5.23 14.24 -16.52
C GLN A 32 4.60 12.86 -16.76
N ALA A 33 5.14 12.07 -17.70
CA ALA A 33 4.70 10.69 -17.92
C ALA A 33 4.98 9.80 -16.69
N GLN A 34 6.17 9.93 -16.07
CA GLN A 34 6.49 9.22 -14.83
C GLN A 34 5.54 9.59 -13.68
N MET A 35 5.17 10.87 -13.57
CA MET A 35 4.22 11.33 -12.55
C MET A 35 2.82 10.74 -12.76
N GLN A 36 2.35 10.70 -14.00
CA GLN A 36 1.06 10.09 -14.35
C GLN A 36 1.05 8.59 -14.04
N HIS A 37 2.09 7.85 -14.44
CA HIS A 37 2.22 6.44 -14.12
C HIS A 37 2.22 6.15 -12.61
N ALA A 38 2.91 6.96 -11.82
CA ALA A 38 2.91 6.82 -10.37
C ALA A 38 1.52 7.12 -9.77
N GLN A 39 0.80 8.11 -10.28
CA GLN A 39 -0.57 8.42 -9.84
C GLN A 39 -1.55 7.29 -10.19
N ASP A 40 -1.43 6.72 -11.39
CA ASP A 40 -2.24 5.58 -11.82
C ASP A 40 -1.99 4.35 -10.95
N ASN A 41 -0.72 4.08 -10.61
CA ASN A 41 -0.34 3.00 -9.72
C ASN A 41 -0.91 3.19 -8.32
N LEU A 42 -0.88 4.42 -7.78
CA LEU A 42 -1.52 4.74 -6.52
C LEU A 42 -3.04 4.51 -6.58
N ASN A 43 -3.71 5.03 -7.62
CA ASN A 43 -5.15 4.87 -7.78
C ASN A 43 -5.56 3.40 -7.87
N ARG A 44 -4.79 2.57 -8.60
CA ARG A 44 -5.01 1.10 -8.68
C ARG A 44 -4.85 0.44 -7.32
N PHE A 45 -3.83 0.81 -6.55
CA PHE A 45 -3.64 0.31 -5.20
C PHE A 45 -4.82 0.68 -4.29
N LEU A 46 -5.25 1.94 -4.32
CA LEU A 46 -6.41 2.42 -3.55
C LEU A 46 -7.69 1.64 -3.90
N ALA A 47 -7.97 1.46 -5.19
CA ALA A 47 -9.12 0.71 -5.67
C ALA A 47 -9.08 -0.75 -5.21
N ALA A 48 -7.94 -1.42 -5.35
CA ALA A 48 -7.76 -2.80 -4.89
C ALA A 48 -7.93 -2.92 -3.37
N THR A 49 -7.49 -1.91 -2.61
CA THR A 49 -7.65 -1.89 -1.15
C THR A 49 -9.13 -1.74 -0.76
N GLN A 50 -9.86 -0.83 -1.41
CA GLN A 50 -11.30 -0.65 -1.20
C GLN A 50 -12.08 -1.92 -1.57
N GLN A 51 -11.71 -2.58 -2.66
CA GLN A 51 -12.32 -3.84 -3.08
C GLN A 51 -12.07 -4.97 -2.06
N ALA A 52 -10.84 -5.11 -1.55
CA ALA A 52 -10.52 -6.08 -0.51
C ALA A 52 -11.34 -5.86 0.76
N VAL A 53 -11.53 -4.60 1.17
CA VAL A 53 -12.38 -4.25 2.32
C VAL A 53 -13.84 -4.56 2.07
N SER A 54 -14.38 -4.13 0.93
CA SER A 54 -15.76 -4.41 0.57
C SER A 54 -16.04 -5.92 0.55
N CYS A 55 -15.16 -6.70 -0.09
CA CYS A 55 -15.23 -8.17 -0.10
C CYS A 55 -15.31 -8.76 1.30
N ARG A 56 -14.43 -8.32 2.22
CA ARG A 56 -14.41 -8.80 3.60
C ARG A 56 -15.65 -8.38 4.40
N VAL A 57 -16.12 -7.15 4.21
CA VAL A 57 -17.35 -6.66 4.87
C VAL A 57 -18.56 -7.48 4.42
N THR A 58 -18.71 -7.69 3.12
CA THR A 58 -19.76 -8.55 2.58
C THR A 58 -19.63 -9.99 3.08
N ALA A 59 -18.41 -10.53 3.14
CA ALA A 59 -18.18 -11.85 3.70
C ALA A 59 -18.61 -11.94 5.17
N ALA A 60 -18.26 -10.95 6.00
CA ALA A 60 -18.60 -10.89 7.42
C ALA A 60 -20.12 -10.82 7.70
N GLN A 61 -20.90 -10.29 6.76
CA GLN A 61 -22.36 -10.23 6.84
C GLN A 61 -23.03 -11.57 6.51
N SER A 62 -22.29 -12.56 6.01
CA SER A 62 -22.83 -13.86 5.65
C SER A 62 -23.29 -14.64 6.89
N PRO A 63 -24.52 -15.21 6.91
CA PRO A 63 -25.02 -16.01 8.03
C PRO A 63 -24.11 -17.18 8.43
N ARG A 64 -23.32 -17.70 7.48
CA ARG A 64 -22.36 -18.79 7.73
C ARG A 64 -21.32 -18.46 8.80
N PHE A 65 -21.00 -17.19 8.99
CA PHE A 65 -20.01 -16.74 9.98
C PHE A 65 -20.64 -16.13 11.24
N GLU A 66 -21.95 -16.29 11.44
CA GLU A 66 -22.64 -15.77 12.61
C GLU A 66 -22.03 -16.31 13.92
N ILE A 67 -21.63 -17.59 13.93
CA ILE A 67 -20.96 -18.20 15.08
C ILE A 67 -19.67 -17.47 15.47
N LEU A 68 -18.93 -16.94 14.49
CA LEU A 68 -17.71 -16.16 14.74
C LEU A 68 -18.03 -14.71 15.10
N ASN A 69 -19.04 -14.09 14.47
CA ASN A 69 -19.47 -12.73 14.77
C ASN A 69 -19.90 -12.56 16.25
N ARG A 70 -20.46 -13.61 16.86
CA ARG A 70 -20.76 -13.61 18.30
C ARG A 70 -19.51 -13.56 19.18
N ARG A 71 -18.36 -14.04 18.69
CA ARG A 71 -17.09 -14.08 19.42
C ARG A 71 -16.23 -12.85 19.18
N MET A 72 -16.17 -12.38 17.94
CA MET A 72 -15.35 -11.23 17.55
C MET A 72 -15.98 -10.45 16.38
N PRO A 73 -15.77 -9.13 16.31
CA PRO A 73 -16.14 -8.36 15.14
C PRO A 73 -15.24 -8.73 13.94
N LEU A 74 -15.82 -9.40 12.95
CA LEU A 74 -15.10 -9.88 11.77
C LEU A 74 -14.65 -8.75 10.83
N THR A 75 -15.35 -7.62 10.84
CA THR A 75 -15.03 -6.43 10.01
C THR A 75 -13.95 -5.56 10.62
N ASP A 76 -13.87 -5.46 11.94
CA ASP A 76 -12.90 -4.62 12.61
C ASP A 76 -12.60 -5.19 14.00
N VAL A 77 -11.48 -5.92 14.13
CA VAL A 77 -11.07 -6.49 15.43
C VAL A 77 -10.76 -5.42 16.48
N GLY A 78 -10.43 -4.21 16.03
CA GLY A 78 -10.24 -3.04 16.91
C GLY A 78 -11.52 -2.65 17.64
N ALA A 79 -12.68 -2.86 17.01
CA ALA A 79 -14.01 -2.61 17.59
C ALA A 79 -14.46 -3.69 18.60
N ALA A 80 -13.60 -4.67 18.93
CA ALA A 80 -13.95 -5.69 19.93
C ALA A 80 -14.25 -5.05 21.30
N THR A 81 -15.36 -5.50 21.89
CA THR A 81 -15.83 -5.04 23.20
C THR A 81 -14.99 -5.66 24.33
N LEU A 82 -15.03 -5.04 25.52
CA LEU A 82 -14.32 -5.59 26.69
C LEU A 82 -14.73 -7.04 27.00
N PRO A 83 -16.03 -7.42 27.02
CA PRO A 83 -16.42 -8.81 27.24
C PRO A 83 -15.83 -9.80 26.23
N GLN A 84 -15.67 -9.39 24.96
CA GLN A 84 -15.03 -10.21 23.93
C GLN A 84 -13.52 -10.33 24.19
N MET A 85 -12.84 -9.24 24.57
CA MET A 85 -11.41 -9.22 24.83
C MET A 85 -10.99 -10.01 26.08
N ILE A 86 -11.90 -10.25 27.03
CA ILE A 86 -11.63 -11.07 28.23
C ILE A 86 -12.30 -12.45 28.18
N ALA A 87 -12.89 -12.83 27.04
CA ALA A 87 -13.63 -14.08 26.91
C ALA A 87 -12.72 -15.30 27.17
N PRO A 88 -12.95 -16.08 28.25
CA PRO A 88 -12.02 -17.14 28.66
C PRO A 88 -12.22 -18.46 27.89
N GLY A 89 -13.24 -18.54 27.03
CA GLY A 89 -13.56 -19.77 26.31
C GLY A 89 -12.58 -20.06 25.18
N TYR A 90 -12.25 -21.34 25.01
CA TYR A 90 -11.57 -21.85 23.81
C TYR A 90 -12.56 -21.99 22.63
N ALA A 91 -12.02 -22.10 21.42
CA ALA A 91 -12.84 -22.35 20.24
C ALA A 91 -13.42 -23.77 20.25
N SER A 92 -14.73 -23.89 20.06
CA SER A 92 -15.38 -25.17 19.79
C SER A 92 -15.00 -25.72 18.41
N SER A 93 -15.22 -27.01 18.16
CA SER A 93 -14.95 -27.60 16.83
C SER A 93 -15.73 -26.91 15.71
N ALA A 94 -16.97 -26.50 15.95
CA ALA A 94 -17.78 -25.76 14.98
C ALA A 94 -17.19 -24.36 14.69
N GLU A 95 -16.68 -23.68 15.72
CA GLU A 95 -15.98 -22.40 15.57
C GLU A 95 -14.66 -22.56 14.81
N VAL A 96 -13.89 -23.63 15.04
CA VAL A 96 -12.66 -23.92 14.29
C VAL A 96 -12.95 -24.16 12.81
N SER A 97 -13.98 -24.94 12.48
CA SER A 97 -14.38 -25.14 11.08
C SER A 97 -14.82 -23.84 10.41
N ALA A 98 -15.59 -23.00 11.12
CA ALA A 98 -15.99 -21.70 10.62
C ALA A 98 -14.78 -20.76 10.43
N LEU A 99 -13.79 -20.80 11.32
CA LEU A 99 -12.55 -20.02 11.21
C LEU A 99 -11.75 -20.41 9.95
N ASP A 100 -11.61 -21.71 9.67
CA ASP A 100 -10.93 -22.20 8.48
C ASP A 100 -11.60 -21.70 7.18
N GLU A 101 -12.93 -21.74 7.12
CA GLU A 101 -13.66 -21.19 5.99
C GLU A 101 -13.53 -19.65 5.90
N TRP A 102 -13.60 -18.96 7.04
CA TRP A 102 -13.39 -17.52 7.11
C TRP A 102 -12.02 -17.12 6.56
N LEU A 103 -10.96 -17.82 6.98
CA LEU A 103 -9.59 -17.57 6.53
C LEU A 103 -9.44 -17.76 5.01
N ARG A 104 -10.04 -18.81 4.43
CA ARG A 104 -10.07 -18.99 2.97
C ARG A 104 -10.70 -17.79 2.26
N VAL A 105 -11.85 -17.33 2.76
CA VAL A 105 -12.59 -16.21 2.15
C VAL A 105 -11.82 -14.91 2.25
N VAL A 106 -11.26 -14.61 3.42
CA VAL A 106 -10.46 -13.40 3.62
C VAL A 106 -9.18 -13.43 2.78
N ASN A 107 -8.53 -14.59 2.64
CA ASN A 107 -7.37 -14.74 1.76
C ASN A 107 -7.72 -14.48 0.29
N THR A 108 -8.89 -14.94 -0.17
CA THR A 108 -9.41 -14.58 -1.49
C THR A 108 -9.63 -13.06 -1.62
N CYS A 109 -10.24 -12.41 -0.63
CA CYS A 109 -10.43 -10.95 -0.63
C CYS A 109 -9.11 -10.18 -0.70
N ARG A 110 -8.04 -10.69 -0.08
CA ARG A 110 -6.71 -10.08 -0.06
C ARG A 110 -5.92 -10.30 -1.36
N GLY A 111 -6.23 -11.33 -2.15
CA GLY A 111 -5.45 -11.70 -3.34
C GLY A 111 -5.27 -10.55 -4.33
N GLN A 112 -6.33 -9.80 -4.61
CA GLN A 112 -6.27 -8.64 -5.50
C GLN A 112 -5.43 -7.48 -4.93
N LEU A 113 -5.51 -7.24 -3.61
CA LEU A 113 -4.68 -6.24 -2.95
C LEU A 113 -3.20 -6.64 -3.00
N LEU A 114 -2.86 -7.92 -2.74
CA LEU A 114 -1.49 -8.41 -2.84
C LEU A 114 -0.94 -8.27 -4.25
N GLN A 115 -1.74 -8.61 -5.26
CA GLN A 115 -1.35 -8.43 -6.67
C GLN A 115 -1.13 -6.96 -7.01
N ALA A 116 -2.04 -6.07 -6.61
CA ALA A 116 -1.89 -4.64 -6.82
C ALA A 116 -0.63 -4.11 -6.11
N THR A 117 -0.40 -4.51 -4.85
CA THR A 117 0.77 -4.12 -4.07
C THR A 117 2.06 -4.59 -4.72
N THR A 118 2.11 -5.82 -5.22
CA THR A 118 3.29 -6.37 -5.91
C THR A 118 3.66 -5.51 -7.12
N ASN A 119 2.65 -5.05 -7.87
CA ASN A 119 2.86 -4.28 -9.09
C ASN A 119 3.14 -2.80 -8.86
N THR A 120 2.65 -2.21 -7.76
CA THR A 120 2.69 -0.75 -7.54
C THR A 120 3.60 -0.34 -6.40
N LEU A 121 3.68 -1.15 -5.34
CA LEU A 121 4.38 -0.88 -4.09
C LEU A 121 5.08 -2.16 -3.57
N PRO A 122 5.98 -2.79 -4.36
CA PRO A 122 6.52 -4.13 -4.04
C PRO A 122 7.19 -4.20 -2.66
N SER A 123 7.81 -3.11 -2.20
CA SER A 123 8.43 -3.06 -0.87
C SER A 123 7.45 -3.14 0.32
N PHE A 124 6.14 -3.03 0.07
CA PHE A 124 5.10 -3.20 1.08
C PHE A 124 4.61 -4.66 1.17
N VAL A 125 4.89 -5.51 0.17
CA VAL A 125 4.47 -6.92 0.15
C VAL A 125 4.92 -7.67 1.41
N PRO A 126 6.20 -7.60 1.85
CA PRO A 126 6.64 -8.34 3.03
C PRO A 126 5.94 -7.90 4.32
N ILE A 127 5.51 -6.63 4.40
CA ILE A 127 4.79 -6.10 5.56
C ILE A 127 3.38 -6.68 5.62
N ILE A 128 2.70 -6.79 4.46
CA ILE A 128 1.36 -7.39 4.35
C ILE A 128 1.43 -8.90 4.66
N GLU A 129 2.42 -9.60 4.10
CA GLU A 129 2.61 -11.04 4.35
C GLU A 129 2.91 -11.32 5.83
N ALA A 130 3.82 -10.57 6.44
CA ALA A 130 4.11 -10.71 7.87
C ALA A 130 2.87 -10.45 8.75
N SER A 131 2.03 -9.47 8.39
CA SER A 131 0.77 -9.24 9.10
C SER A 131 -0.18 -10.43 8.98
N ARG A 132 -0.29 -11.03 7.79
CA ARG A 132 -1.11 -12.23 7.57
C ARG A 132 -0.61 -13.39 8.43
N ASP A 133 0.69 -13.65 8.40
CA ASP A 133 1.28 -14.79 9.12
C ASP A 133 1.12 -14.63 10.65
N ASN A 134 1.18 -13.40 11.16
CA ASN A 134 0.90 -13.11 12.57
C ASN A 134 -0.58 -13.37 12.96
N ASP A 135 -1.51 -13.03 12.07
CA ASP A 135 -2.94 -13.32 12.28
C ASP A 135 -3.20 -14.83 12.23
N ASP A 136 -2.63 -15.52 11.24
CA ASP A 136 -2.73 -16.97 11.10
C ASP A 136 -2.16 -17.68 12.33
N ALA A 137 -1.03 -17.22 12.88
CA ALA A 137 -0.47 -17.75 14.11
C ALA A 137 -1.41 -17.58 15.32
N ALA A 138 -2.12 -16.45 15.41
CA ALA A 138 -3.12 -16.22 16.45
C ALA A 138 -4.28 -17.21 16.32
N PHE A 139 -4.83 -17.39 15.12
CA PHE A 139 -5.91 -18.34 14.85
C PHE A 139 -5.49 -19.81 15.04
N VAL A 140 -4.26 -20.18 14.66
CA VAL A 140 -3.70 -21.51 14.95
C VAL A 140 -3.61 -21.74 16.45
N GLY A 141 -3.21 -20.74 17.23
CA GLY A 141 -3.21 -20.81 18.69
C GLY A 141 -4.61 -21.04 19.27
N LEU A 142 -5.62 -20.33 18.75
CA LEU A 142 -7.02 -20.52 19.12
C LEU A 142 -7.53 -21.93 18.78
N ALA A 143 -7.30 -22.39 17.54
CA ALA A 143 -7.74 -23.70 17.06
C ALA A 143 -7.08 -24.86 17.81
N ARG A 144 -5.86 -24.67 18.31
CA ARG A 144 -5.12 -25.65 19.13
C ARG A 144 -5.36 -25.50 20.63
N HIS A 145 -6.33 -24.68 21.04
CA HIS A 145 -6.65 -24.38 22.45
C HIS A 145 -5.44 -23.89 23.26
N LYS A 146 -4.47 -23.25 22.60
CA LYS A 146 -3.35 -22.56 23.26
C LYS A 146 -3.73 -21.16 23.70
N HIS A 147 -4.72 -20.57 23.04
CA HIS A 147 -5.28 -19.26 23.36
C HIS A 147 -6.80 -19.38 23.52
N THR A 148 -7.33 -18.64 24.47
CA THR A 148 -8.75 -18.33 24.58
C THR A 148 -9.18 -17.35 23.47
N TRP A 149 -10.49 -17.18 23.29
CA TRP A 149 -11.05 -16.15 22.40
C TRP A 149 -10.55 -14.75 22.76
N GLY A 150 -10.54 -14.40 24.06
CA GLY A 150 -10.07 -13.10 24.53
C GLY A 150 -8.60 -12.85 24.21
N GLU A 151 -7.72 -13.80 24.51
CA GLU A 151 -6.29 -13.71 24.18
C GLU A 151 -6.05 -13.59 22.67
N THR A 152 -6.81 -14.32 21.87
CA THR A 152 -6.70 -14.27 20.41
C THR A 152 -7.10 -12.90 19.87
N ILE A 153 -8.21 -12.33 20.34
CA ILE A 153 -8.66 -10.99 19.94
C ILE A 153 -7.62 -9.93 20.34
N MET A 154 -7.05 -10.02 21.54
CA MET A 154 -6.01 -9.11 21.99
C MET A 154 -4.75 -9.18 21.11
N ARG A 155 -4.34 -10.40 20.71
CA ARG A 155 -3.23 -10.61 19.78
C ARG A 155 -3.52 -10.03 18.39
N LEU A 156 -4.73 -10.23 17.86
CA LEU A 156 -5.12 -9.65 16.57
C LEU A 156 -5.11 -8.10 16.62
N LYS A 157 -5.52 -7.49 17.74
CA LYS A 157 -5.43 -6.02 17.93
C LYS A 157 -3.99 -5.53 17.99
N ASP A 158 -3.11 -6.26 18.66
CA ASP A 158 -1.66 -5.97 18.69
C ASP A 158 -1.04 -6.12 17.30
N ASN A 159 -1.34 -7.21 16.58
CA ASN A 159 -0.91 -7.43 15.20
C ASN A 159 -1.30 -6.26 14.29
N ARG A 160 -2.56 -5.80 14.36
CA ARG A 160 -3.03 -4.62 13.63
C ARG A 160 -2.20 -3.38 13.95
N THR A 161 -1.91 -3.15 15.22
CA THR A 161 -1.15 -1.99 15.68
C THR A 161 0.26 -2.02 15.12
N ARG A 162 0.93 -3.19 15.19
CA ARG A 162 2.25 -3.42 14.60
C ARG A 162 2.26 -3.27 13.09
N PHE A 163 1.25 -3.81 12.41
CA PHE A 163 1.09 -3.68 10.97
C PHE A 163 0.95 -2.22 10.53
N ARG A 164 0.08 -1.45 11.20
CA ARG A 164 -0.07 -0.01 10.96
C ARG A 164 1.25 0.74 11.19
N ALA A 165 1.94 0.44 12.29
CA ALA A 165 3.23 1.06 12.58
C ALA A 165 4.28 0.74 11.50
N ALA A 166 4.33 -0.52 11.02
CA ALA A 166 5.24 -0.92 9.96
C ALA A 166 4.92 -0.25 8.61
N LEU A 167 3.63 -0.10 8.28
CA LEU A 167 3.19 0.62 7.09
C LEU A 167 3.58 2.10 7.14
N ILE A 168 3.38 2.76 8.28
CA ILE A 168 3.77 4.16 8.49
C ILE A 168 5.29 4.29 8.36
N ALA A 169 6.06 3.47 9.08
CA ALA A 169 7.51 3.49 9.02
C ALA A 169 8.05 3.28 7.59
N ARG A 170 7.45 2.36 6.82
CA ARG A 170 7.85 2.13 5.43
C ARG A 170 7.49 3.28 4.51
N ALA A 171 6.32 3.90 4.70
CA ALA A 171 5.93 5.09 3.96
C ALA A 171 6.87 6.28 4.25
N ASP A 172 7.29 6.45 5.52
CA ASP A 172 8.25 7.47 5.92
C ASP A 172 9.63 7.22 5.30
N GLN A 173 10.11 5.97 5.30
CA GLN A 173 11.36 5.58 4.65
C GLN A 173 11.34 5.80 3.14
N ALA A 174 10.30 5.31 2.44
CA ALA A 174 10.14 5.52 1.01
C ALA A 174 10.06 7.03 0.69
N GLY A 175 9.43 7.80 1.57
CA GLY A 175 9.42 9.24 1.50
C GLY A 175 10.81 9.87 1.68
N ALA A 176 11.64 9.37 2.59
CA ALA A 176 13.00 9.86 2.82
C ALA A 176 13.90 9.57 1.61
N ASP A 177 13.85 8.34 1.07
CA ASP A 177 14.57 7.91 -0.13
C ASP A 177 14.22 8.78 -1.35
N LEU A 178 12.99 9.29 -1.39
CA LEU A 178 12.48 10.12 -2.48
C LEU A 178 12.52 11.64 -2.20
N SER A 179 12.73 12.09 -0.95
CA SER A 179 12.75 13.51 -0.56
C SER A 179 13.94 14.31 -1.11
N THR A 180 14.92 13.62 -1.68
CA THR A 180 15.88 14.17 -2.63
C THR A 180 15.22 14.73 -3.91
N LEU A 181 13.91 14.51 -4.14
CA LEU A 181 13.11 14.91 -5.30
C LEU A 181 11.75 15.59 -4.92
N GLN A 182 11.79 16.86 -4.46
CA GLN A 182 10.71 17.90 -4.45
C GLN A 182 9.27 17.66 -3.88
N GLN A 183 8.61 18.78 -3.53
CA GLN A 183 7.34 18.98 -2.78
C GLN A 183 6.10 18.16 -3.20
N GLN A 184 5.95 17.77 -4.47
CA GLN A 184 4.79 17.01 -4.97
C GLN A 184 4.66 15.61 -4.33
N GLN A 185 5.71 15.16 -3.63
CA GLN A 185 5.72 13.88 -2.94
C GLN A 185 5.11 13.92 -1.54
N LEU A 186 5.04 15.09 -0.90
CA LEU A 186 4.41 15.22 0.42
C LEU A 186 2.90 14.94 0.36
N ASP A 187 2.24 15.39 -0.71
CA ASP A 187 0.82 15.10 -0.96
C ASP A 187 0.60 13.59 -1.18
N ARG A 188 1.55 12.91 -1.86
CA ARG A 188 1.51 11.44 -2.02
C ARG A 188 1.62 10.71 -0.70
N ARG A 189 2.49 11.16 0.21
CA ARG A 189 2.60 10.60 1.58
C ARG A 189 1.25 10.68 2.29
N ALA A 190 0.61 11.85 2.27
CA ALA A 190 -0.67 12.06 2.92
C ALA A 190 -1.78 11.16 2.33
N THR A 191 -1.81 10.99 1.01
CA THR A 191 -2.82 10.13 0.34
C THR A 191 -2.60 8.65 0.62
N VAL A 192 -1.37 8.13 0.52
CA VAL A 192 -1.06 6.72 0.82
C VAL A 192 -1.30 6.40 2.29
N LEU A 193 -0.83 7.26 3.21
CA LEU A 193 -1.01 7.04 4.64
C LEU A 193 -2.48 7.12 5.06
N SER A 194 -3.21 8.16 4.62
CA SER A 194 -4.62 8.34 5.02
C SER A 194 -5.54 7.24 4.49
N SER A 195 -5.24 6.69 3.30
CA SER A 195 -5.97 5.56 2.74
C SER A 195 -5.62 4.26 3.45
N VAL A 196 -4.34 3.93 3.59
CA VAL A 196 -3.90 2.68 4.23
C VAL A 196 -4.36 2.61 5.70
N ILE A 197 -4.26 3.71 6.45
CA ILE A 197 -4.68 3.79 7.87
C ILE A 197 -6.19 3.55 8.04
N ARG A 198 -7.01 4.05 7.11
CA ARG A 198 -8.48 3.87 7.14
C ARG A 198 -8.93 2.48 6.71
N ILE A 199 -8.16 1.83 5.84
CA ILE A 199 -8.68 0.70 5.07
C ILE A 199 -8.26 -0.65 5.68
N LEU A 200 -7.17 -0.72 6.45
CA LEU A 200 -6.68 -2.03 6.89
C LEU A 200 -7.07 -2.44 8.33
N PRO A 201 -7.55 -3.69 8.51
CA PRO A 201 -7.82 -4.30 9.80
C PRO A 201 -6.56 -4.61 10.57
#